data_AF-A0A101WE35-F1
#
_entry.id   AF-A0A101WE35-F1
#
_cell.length_a   1.000
_cell.length_b   1.000
_cell.length_c   1.000
_cell.angle_alpha   90.00
_cell.angle_beta   90.00
_cell.angle_gamma   90.00
#
_symmetry.space_group_name_H-M   'P 1'
#
loop_
_entity.id
_entity.type
_entity.pdbx_description
1 polymer ?
#
loop_
_entity_poly.entity_id
_entity_poly.type
_entity_poly.pdbx_seq_one_letter_code
_entity_poly.pdbx_strand_id
1 'polypeptide(L)'
;MFNLDKILSDLGISHEEMASKIGVSCDYLNSVISSNDEELKDELYCQFIQVKSNEELLPELLEFYQEFSEDYVELEAFIREALFYQESNIPRKMINIVEWLVKLADDIEIIRKGKDGLKIFFLVVCIEALYVLANPEDGQNKLTMVIDFFENHISEEDREHIQKNIKRSLADARFNVFRQDHESHEELERRTGEKIDWSFNTDVSIEIFAKMINEVRNMFAHEGNFWDFHFCDGDIPLMNFLTLAETREQFKLRQRQERIYTITLTYADFRRICVKGYMGFIRKYLAISTV
;
A
#
# COMPACT_ATOMS: atom_id res chain seq x y z
N MET A 1 -33.44 -20.93 16.99
CA MET A 1 -34.31 -20.80 15.82
C MET A 1 -34.18 -19.38 15.35
N PHE A 2 -33.75 -19.20 14.11
CA PHE A 2 -33.49 -17.90 13.49
C PHE A 2 -34.83 -17.32 13.02
N ASN A 3 -35.34 -16.32 13.73
CA ASN A 3 -36.63 -15.71 13.41
C ASN A 3 -36.40 -14.38 12.68
N LEU A 4 -36.34 -14.46 11.34
CA LEU A 4 -36.11 -13.31 10.47
C LEU A 4 -37.17 -12.21 10.65
N ASP A 5 -38.45 -12.57 10.73
CA ASP A 5 -39.57 -11.64 10.93
C ASP A 5 -39.41 -10.83 12.21
N LYS A 6 -39.04 -11.51 13.31
CA LYS A 6 -38.76 -10.84 14.57
C LYS A 6 -37.58 -9.87 14.46
N ILE A 7 -36.48 -10.27 13.80
CA ILE A 7 -35.30 -9.42 13.62
C ILE A 7 -35.65 -8.17 12.81
N LEU A 8 -36.38 -8.31 11.71
CA LEU A 8 -36.82 -7.17 10.89
C LEU A 8 -37.71 -6.21 11.68
N SER A 9 -38.65 -6.76 12.46
CA SER A 9 -39.51 -5.97 13.34
C SER A 9 -38.73 -5.22 14.43
N ASP A 10 -37.77 -5.90 15.08
CA ASP A 10 -36.91 -5.30 16.11
C ASP A 10 -36.02 -4.17 15.52
N LEU A 11 -35.64 -4.27 14.23
CA LEU A 11 -34.88 -3.25 13.50
C LEU A 11 -35.76 -2.17 12.84
N GLY A 12 -37.08 -2.32 12.85
CA GLY A 12 -38.01 -1.40 12.19
C GLY A 12 -37.96 -1.43 10.66
N ILE A 13 -37.59 -2.57 10.07
CA ILE A 13 -37.41 -2.75 8.62
C ILE A 13 -38.61 -3.52 8.06
N SER A 14 -39.23 -3.01 6.99
CA SER A 14 -40.38 -3.69 6.37
C SER A 14 -39.92 -4.82 5.43
N HIS A 15 -40.81 -5.77 5.14
CA HIS A 15 -40.53 -6.84 4.18
C HIS A 15 -40.34 -6.28 2.76
N GLU A 16 -41.10 -5.25 2.38
CA GLU A 16 -40.94 -4.56 1.11
C GLU A 16 -39.57 -3.88 0.99
N GLU A 17 -39.10 -3.25 2.08
CA GLU A 17 -37.78 -2.61 2.12
C GLU A 17 -36.68 -3.66 1.93
N MET A 18 -36.70 -4.75 2.71
CA MET A 18 -35.73 -5.83 2.59
C MET A 18 -35.75 -6.45 1.18
N ALA A 19 -36.93 -6.79 0.67
CA ALA A 19 -37.12 -7.39 -0.64
C ALA A 19 -36.59 -6.48 -1.77
N SER A 20 -36.88 -5.18 -1.69
CA SER A 20 -36.36 -4.19 -2.64
C SER A 20 -34.84 -4.07 -2.57
N LYS A 21 -34.23 -4.18 -1.40
CA LYS A 21 -32.77 -4.05 -1.21
C LYS A 21 -32.00 -5.25 -1.76
N ILE A 22 -32.48 -6.46 -1.54
CA ILE A 22 -31.83 -7.68 -2.04
C ILE A 22 -32.30 -8.10 -3.44
N GLY A 23 -33.23 -7.36 -4.05
CA GLY A 23 -33.67 -7.58 -5.43
C GLY A 23 -34.58 -8.80 -5.63
N VAL A 24 -35.36 -9.18 -4.60
CA VAL A 24 -36.35 -10.27 -4.67
C VAL A 24 -37.78 -9.73 -4.58
N SER A 25 -38.77 -10.53 -4.97
CA SER A 25 -40.17 -10.15 -4.78
C SER A 25 -40.58 -10.25 -3.31
N CYS A 26 -41.45 -9.35 -2.85
CA CYS A 26 -42.00 -9.40 -1.48
C CYS A 26 -42.76 -10.73 -1.23
N ASP A 27 -43.46 -11.25 -2.24
CA ASP A 27 -44.14 -12.55 -2.16
C ASP A 27 -43.17 -13.71 -1.91
N TYR A 28 -42.01 -13.70 -2.59
CA TYR A 28 -40.97 -14.70 -2.38
C TYR A 28 -40.41 -14.61 -0.95
N LEU A 29 -40.04 -13.40 -0.50
CA LEU A 29 -39.54 -13.19 0.86
C LEU A 29 -40.55 -13.67 1.91
N ASN A 30 -41.83 -13.30 1.77
CA ASN A 30 -42.90 -13.75 2.68
C ASN A 30 -43.06 -15.28 2.69
N SER A 31 -42.89 -15.93 1.53
CA SER A 31 -42.94 -17.40 1.43
C SER A 31 -41.78 -18.07 2.17
N VAL A 32 -40.57 -17.49 2.12
CA VAL A 32 -39.39 -17.97 2.86
C VAL A 32 -39.55 -17.75 4.36
N ILE A 33 -39.98 -16.56 4.78
CA ILE A 33 -40.23 -16.23 6.20
C ILE A 33 -41.24 -17.20 6.83
N SER A 34 -42.29 -17.56 6.09
CA SER A 34 -43.34 -18.48 6.53
C SER A 34 -42.92 -19.96 6.47
N SER A 35 -41.81 -20.28 5.81
CA SER A 35 -41.30 -21.64 5.67
C SER A 35 -40.56 -22.11 6.94
N ASN A 36 -40.25 -23.40 7.04
CA ASN A 36 -39.36 -23.95 8.07
C ASN A 36 -37.90 -24.01 7.61
N ASP A 37 -37.55 -23.38 6.48
CA ASP A 37 -36.20 -23.35 5.94
C ASP A 37 -35.38 -22.26 6.63
N GLU A 38 -34.70 -22.64 7.70
CA GLU A 38 -33.90 -21.71 8.50
C GLU A 38 -32.60 -21.28 7.79
N GLU A 39 -32.07 -22.12 6.90
CA GLU A 39 -30.86 -21.82 6.11
C GLU A 39 -31.15 -20.71 5.11
N LEU A 40 -32.27 -20.81 4.38
CA LEU A 40 -32.66 -19.79 3.41
C LEU A 40 -33.01 -18.45 4.07
N LYS A 41 -33.60 -18.47 5.28
CA LYS A 41 -33.84 -17.24 6.06
C LYS A 41 -32.53 -16.56 6.45
N ASP A 42 -31.56 -17.34 6.94
CA ASP A 42 -30.25 -16.83 7.33
C ASP A 42 -29.49 -16.27 6.11
N GLU A 43 -29.58 -16.95 4.97
CA GLU A 43 -28.99 -16.48 3.70
C GLU A 43 -29.56 -15.12 3.27
N LEU A 44 -30.89 -14.98 3.22
CA LEU A 44 -31.53 -13.70 2.86
C LEU A 44 -31.18 -12.57 3.83
N TYR A 45 -31.10 -12.88 5.12
CA TYR A 45 -30.66 -11.91 6.12
C TYR A 45 -29.21 -11.48 5.90
N CYS A 46 -28.30 -12.43 5.66
CA CYS A 46 -26.90 -12.14 5.37
C CYS A 46 -26.75 -11.27 4.12
N GLN A 47 -27.49 -11.57 3.04
CA GLN A 47 -27.54 -10.75 1.83
C GLN A 47 -28.03 -9.32 2.14
N PHE A 48 -29.08 -9.18 2.93
CA PHE A 48 -29.62 -7.88 3.32
C PHE A 48 -28.61 -7.05 4.12
N ILE A 49 -27.97 -7.65 5.13
CA ILE A 49 -26.93 -6.99 5.93
C ILE A 49 -25.75 -6.58 5.05
N GLN A 50 -25.36 -7.42 4.10
CA GLN A 50 -24.29 -7.10 3.15
C GLN A 50 -24.64 -5.89 2.28
N VAL A 51 -25.84 -5.86 1.68
CA VAL A 51 -26.30 -4.72 0.86
C VAL A 51 -26.32 -3.44 1.69
N LYS A 52 -26.94 -3.47 2.87
CA LYS A 52 -27.03 -2.30 3.75
C LYS A 52 -25.65 -1.79 4.17
N SER A 53 -24.76 -2.70 4.56
CA SER A 53 -23.38 -2.35 4.90
C SER A 53 -22.61 -1.76 3.72
N ASN A 54 -22.83 -2.26 2.50
CA ASN A 54 -22.20 -1.71 1.30
C ASN A 54 -22.73 -0.31 0.94
N GLU A 55 -24.02 -0.04 1.15
CA GLU A 55 -24.61 1.29 0.92
C GLU A 55 -24.09 2.34 1.91
N GLU A 56 -23.84 1.96 3.16
CA GLU A 56 -23.26 2.84 4.18
C GLU A 56 -21.76 3.09 3.91
N LEU A 57 -21.03 2.07 3.46
CA LEU A 57 -19.58 2.14 3.24
C LEU A 57 -19.19 2.84 1.93
N LEU A 58 -20.03 2.76 0.89
CA LEU A 58 -19.71 3.32 -0.42
C LEU A 58 -19.42 4.84 -0.38
N PRO A 59 -20.23 5.70 0.27
CA PRO A 59 -19.94 7.12 0.39
C PRO A 59 -18.60 7.41 1.08
N GLU A 60 -18.28 6.68 2.16
CA GLU A 60 -17.03 6.87 2.91
C GLU A 60 -15.80 6.52 2.07
N LEU A 61 -15.87 5.41 1.33
CA LEU A 61 -14.80 5.00 0.42
C LEU A 61 -14.67 5.98 -0.75
N LEU A 62 -15.78 6.47 -1.31
CA LEU A 62 -15.75 7.48 -2.37
C LEU A 62 -15.07 8.77 -1.88
N GLU A 63 -15.44 9.25 -0.69
CA GLU A 63 -14.82 10.44 -0.08
C GLU A 63 -13.32 10.26 0.12
N PHE A 64 -12.89 9.08 0.56
CA PHE A 64 -11.47 8.76 0.74
C PHE A 64 -10.71 8.67 -0.59
N TYR A 65 -11.23 7.92 -1.57
CA TYR A 65 -10.48 7.64 -2.80
C TYR A 65 -10.53 8.74 -3.85
N GLN A 66 -11.48 9.69 -3.76
CA GLN A 66 -11.66 10.73 -4.78
C GLN A 66 -10.40 11.56 -5.05
N GLU A 67 -9.53 11.76 -4.05
CA GLU A 67 -8.31 12.55 -4.23
C GLU A 67 -7.24 11.84 -5.08
N PHE A 68 -7.40 10.54 -5.34
CA PHE A 68 -6.44 9.72 -6.07
C PHE A 68 -6.91 9.32 -7.47
N SER A 69 -8.16 9.65 -7.83
CA SER A 69 -8.74 9.39 -9.16
C SER A 69 -9.20 10.69 -9.81
N GLU A 70 -8.90 10.86 -11.09
CA GLU A 70 -9.40 12.01 -11.86
C GLU A 70 -10.82 11.79 -12.37
N ASP A 71 -11.20 10.53 -12.60
CA ASP A 71 -12.53 10.13 -13.07
C ASP A 71 -13.34 9.57 -11.89
N TYR A 72 -14.37 10.32 -11.49
CA TYR A 72 -15.30 9.93 -10.43
C TYR A 72 -16.19 8.75 -10.84
N VAL A 73 -16.60 8.69 -12.11
CA VAL A 73 -17.47 7.61 -12.61
C VAL A 73 -16.69 6.29 -12.62
N GLU A 74 -15.44 6.34 -13.09
CA GLU A 74 -14.55 5.18 -13.05
C GLU A 74 -14.25 4.75 -11.60
N LEU A 75 -14.05 5.72 -10.70
CA LEU A 75 -13.82 5.44 -9.28
C LEU A 75 -15.04 4.76 -8.63
N GLU A 76 -16.24 5.29 -8.86
CA GLU A 76 -17.46 4.69 -8.31
C GLU A 76 -17.66 3.27 -8.84
N ALA A 77 -17.42 3.04 -10.13
CA ALA A 77 -17.48 1.71 -10.72
C ALA A 77 -16.48 0.75 -10.05
N PHE A 78 -15.23 1.17 -9.85
CA PHE A 78 -14.20 0.39 -9.16
C PHE A 78 -14.60 0.01 -7.72
N ILE A 79 -15.08 0.97 -6.92
CA ILE A 79 -15.47 0.70 -5.53
C ILE A 79 -16.68 -0.24 -5.49
N ARG A 80 -17.68 -0.01 -6.37
CA ARG A 80 -18.84 -0.90 -6.46
C ARG A 80 -18.42 -2.32 -6.87
N GLU A 81 -17.57 -2.45 -7.87
CA GLU A 81 -17.06 -3.75 -8.29
C GLU A 81 -16.41 -4.50 -7.12
N ALA A 82 -15.55 -3.83 -6.34
CA ALA A 82 -14.91 -4.43 -5.17
C ALA A 82 -15.89 -4.76 -4.02
N LEU A 83 -16.90 -3.92 -3.77
CA LEU A 83 -17.91 -4.15 -2.71
C LEU A 83 -18.92 -5.25 -3.04
N PHE A 84 -19.30 -5.35 -4.31
CA PHE A 84 -20.32 -6.27 -4.79
C PHE A 84 -19.74 -7.52 -5.48
N TYR A 85 -18.42 -7.73 -5.36
CA TYR A 85 -17.74 -8.92 -5.87
C TYR A 85 -18.27 -10.18 -5.19
N GLN A 86 -18.85 -11.11 -5.97
CA GLN A 86 -19.60 -12.26 -5.45
C GLN A 86 -18.71 -13.45 -5.11
N GLU A 87 -17.59 -13.63 -5.81
CA GLU A 87 -16.79 -14.86 -5.67
C GLU A 87 -16.00 -14.90 -4.36
N SER A 88 -15.66 -13.74 -3.80
CA SER A 88 -14.98 -13.66 -2.52
C SER A 88 -15.14 -12.29 -1.86
N ASN A 89 -14.95 -12.26 -0.54
CA ASN A 89 -14.88 -11.01 0.22
C ASN A 89 -13.47 -10.36 0.17
N ILE A 90 -12.59 -10.82 -0.73
CA ILE A 90 -11.19 -10.36 -0.78
C ILE A 90 -11.09 -8.91 -1.30
N PRO A 91 -11.72 -8.52 -2.43
CA PRO A 91 -11.62 -7.14 -2.92
C PRO A 91 -12.17 -6.10 -1.93
N ARG A 92 -13.29 -6.41 -1.27
CA ARG A 92 -13.83 -5.58 -0.19
C ARG A 92 -12.84 -5.44 0.98
N LYS A 93 -12.17 -6.52 1.40
CA LYS A 93 -11.12 -6.44 2.42
C LYS A 93 -9.94 -5.58 1.95
N MET A 94 -9.57 -5.68 0.67
CA MET A 94 -8.46 -4.92 0.08
C MET A 94 -8.72 -3.40 0.08
N ILE A 95 -9.90 -2.93 -0.35
CA ILE A 95 -10.20 -1.50 -0.32
C ILE A 95 -10.30 -0.97 1.12
N ASN A 96 -10.89 -1.75 2.03
CA ASN A 96 -11.02 -1.35 3.43
C ASN A 96 -9.66 -1.29 4.15
N ILE A 97 -8.75 -2.23 3.88
CA ILE A 97 -7.43 -2.21 4.52
C ILE A 97 -6.57 -1.05 4.00
N VAL A 98 -6.71 -0.69 2.72
CA VAL A 98 -6.06 0.49 2.15
C VAL A 98 -6.55 1.75 2.83
N GLU A 99 -7.87 1.97 2.86
CA GLU A 99 -8.47 3.12 3.53
C GLU A 99 -7.99 3.24 4.98
N TRP A 100 -8.08 2.15 5.73
CA TRP A 100 -7.72 2.12 7.14
C TRP A 100 -6.24 2.39 7.40
N LEU A 101 -5.33 1.69 6.70
CA LEU A 101 -3.90 1.84 6.93
C LEU A 101 -3.36 3.20 6.44
N VAL A 102 -3.94 3.76 5.39
CA VAL A 102 -3.57 5.10 4.91
C VAL A 102 -4.07 6.17 5.89
N LYS A 103 -5.32 6.08 6.37
CA LYS A 103 -5.82 6.99 7.42
C LYS A 103 -4.95 6.92 8.68
N LEU A 104 -4.56 5.71 9.10
CA LEU A 104 -3.63 5.52 10.22
C LEU A 104 -2.27 6.17 9.95
N ALA A 105 -1.74 6.07 8.72
CA ALA A 105 -0.50 6.74 8.34
C ALA A 105 -0.64 8.27 8.41
N ASP A 106 -1.78 8.82 8.00
CA ASP A 106 -2.05 10.26 8.04
C ASP A 106 -2.23 10.76 9.48
N ASP A 107 -2.91 9.99 10.33
CA ASP A 107 -3.09 10.29 11.76
C ASP A 107 -1.76 10.40 12.52
N ILE A 108 -0.68 9.76 12.04
CA ILE A 108 0.65 9.91 12.64
C ILE A 108 1.11 11.37 12.60
N GLU A 109 0.71 12.16 11.62
CA GLU A 109 1.09 13.59 11.60
C GLU A 109 0.49 14.35 12.79
N ILE A 110 -0.68 13.92 13.26
CA ILE A 110 -1.36 14.47 14.43
C ILE A 110 -0.75 13.91 15.72
N ILE A 111 -0.50 12.60 15.76
CA ILE A 111 -0.04 11.90 16.98
C ILE A 111 1.45 12.14 17.25
N ARG A 112 2.28 12.13 16.19
CA ARG A 112 3.74 12.28 16.23
C ARG A 112 4.24 12.98 14.95
N LYS A 113 4.05 14.29 14.92
CA LYS A 113 4.48 15.18 13.82
C LYS A 113 5.90 14.88 13.33
N GLY A 114 6.07 14.77 12.02
CA GLY A 114 7.38 14.58 11.36
C GLY A 114 8.00 13.19 11.56
N LYS A 115 7.25 12.18 12.01
CA LYS A 115 7.74 10.79 12.14
C LYS A 115 7.36 9.96 10.92
N ASP A 116 7.98 10.27 9.79
CA ASP A 116 7.64 9.65 8.50
C ASP A 116 7.95 8.15 8.44
N GLY A 117 8.92 7.66 9.21
CA GLY A 117 9.19 6.22 9.33
C GLY A 117 7.95 5.42 9.77
N LEU A 118 7.11 5.96 10.65
CA LEU A 118 5.84 5.34 11.06
C LEU A 118 4.81 5.35 9.92
N LYS A 119 4.74 6.46 9.17
CA LYS A 119 3.82 6.57 8.04
C LYS A 119 4.16 5.55 6.96
N ILE A 120 5.46 5.47 6.62
CA ILE A 120 6.00 4.48 5.68
C ILE A 120 5.68 3.07 6.13
N PHE A 121 5.82 2.77 7.44
CA PHE A 121 5.48 1.45 7.96
C PHE A 121 4.05 1.02 7.61
N PHE A 122 3.04 1.86 7.85
CA PHE A 122 1.65 1.52 7.54
C PHE A 122 1.41 1.34 6.03
N LEU A 123 2.01 2.19 5.20
CA LEU A 123 1.91 2.06 3.74
C LEU A 123 2.59 0.77 3.23
N VAL A 124 3.73 0.38 3.79
CA VAL A 124 4.38 -0.89 3.43
C VAL A 124 3.59 -2.10 3.94
N VAL A 125 3.02 -2.03 5.15
CA VAL A 125 2.13 -3.07 5.67
C VAL A 125 0.88 -3.22 4.79
N CYS A 126 0.39 -2.13 4.19
CA CYS A 126 -0.68 -2.20 3.21
C CYS A 126 -0.28 -3.03 1.98
N ILE A 127 0.92 -2.83 1.44
CA ILE A 127 1.46 -3.69 0.36
C ILE A 127 1.44 -5.15 0.80
N GLU A 128 2.05 -5.47 1.95
CA GLU A 128 2.10 -6.84 2.49
C GLU A 128 0.70 -7.46 2.60
N ALA A 129 -0.26 -6.70 3.14
CA ALA A 129 -1.62 -7.16 3.34
C ALA A 129 -2.34 -7.46 2.01
N LEU A 130 -2.15 -6.63 0.98
CA LEU A 130 -2.74 -6.85 -0.34
C LEU A 130 -2.21 -8.15 -0.99
N TYR A 131 -0.91 -8.41 -0.91
CA TYR A 131 -0.32 -9.65 -1.44
C TYR A 131 -0.82 -10.89 -0.68
N VAL A 132 -0.88 -10.82 0.66
CA VAL A 132 -1.40 -11.91 1.49
C VAL A 132 -2.88 -12.17 1.22
N LEU A 133 -3.68 -11.13 0.99
CA LEU A 133 -5.09 -11.28 0.63
C LEU A 133 -5.25 -11.90 -0.77
N ALA A 134 -4.43 -11.47 -1.73
CA ALA A 134 -4.49 -11.99 -3.10
C ALA A 134 -4.05 -13.45 -3.19
N ASN A 135 -3.00 -13.84 -2.45
CA ASN A 135 -2.39 -15.17 -2.50
C ASN A 135 -1.98 -15.64 -1.10
N PRO A 136 -2.91 -16.15 -0.27
CA PRO A 136 -2.63 -16.52 1.12
C PRO A 136 -1.59 -17.64 1.29
N GLU A 137 -1.48 -18.51 0.29
CA GLU A 137 -0.53 -19.63 0.29
C GLU A 137 0.86 -19.24 -0.22
N ASP A 138 0.98 -18.06 -0.84
CA ASP A 138 2.25 -17.61 -1.39
C ASP A 138 3.10 -16.98 -0.29
N GLY A 139 4.04 -17.77 0.24
CA GLY A 139 5.01 -17.36 1.26
C GLY A 139 6.09 -16.42 0.73
N GLN A 140 5.74 -15.51 -0.19
CA GLN A 140 6.67 -14.56 -0.78
C GLN A 140 7.41 -13.76 0.30
N ASN A 141 8.69 -13.52 0.03
CA ASN A 141 9.48 -12.65 0.89
C ASN A 141 8.91 -11.22 0.83
N LYS A 142 8.77 -10.57 1.98
CA LYS A 142 8.27 -9.19 2.10
C LYS A 142 9.00 -8.21 1.18
N LEU A 143 10.32 -8.33 1.07
CA LEU A 143 11.11 -7.49 0.18
C LEU A 143 10.72 -7.69 -1.29
N THR A 144 10.43 -8.93 -1.68
CA THR A 144 9.97 -9.25 -3.04
C THR A 144 8.59 -8.64 -3.32
N MET A 145 7.67 -8.68 -2.35
CA MET A 145 6.36 -8.02 -2.49
C MET A 145 6.51 -6.51 -2.68
N VAL A 146 7.38 -5.86 -1.90
CA VAL A 146 7.61 -4.41 -2.01
C VAL A 146 8.27 -4.04 -3.34
N ILE A 147 9.26 -4.82 -3.80
CA ILE A 147 9.88 -4.62 -5.11
C ILE A 147 8.85 -4.79 -6.23
N ASP A 148 8.11 -5.91 -6.22
CA ASP A 148 7.07 -6.17 -7.24
C ASP A 148 6.01 -5.07 -7.27
N PHE A 149 5.59 -4.57 -6.10
CA PHE A 149 4.63 -3.47 -6.00
C PHE A 149 5.10 -2.24 -6.77
N PHE A 150 6.30 -1.75 -6.48
CA PHE A 150 6.83 -0.55 -7.14
C PHE A 150 7.25 -0.81 -8.61
N GLU A 151 7.60 -2.04 -8.97
CA GLU A 151 7.98 -2.40 -10.35
C GLU A 151 6.79 -2.73 -11.26
N ASN A 152 5.62 -3.08 -10.72
CA ASN A 152 4.52 -3.62 -11.54
C ASN A 152 3.15 -2.99 -11.28
N HIS A 153 2.96 -2.24 -10.19
CA HIS A 153 1.63 -1.73 -9.81
C HIS A 153 1.53 -0.21 -9.75
N ILE A 154 2.65 0.53 -9.71
CA ILE A 154 2.64 1.99 -9.91
C ILE A 154 2.85 2.37 -11.37
N SER A 155 2.33 3.54 -11.75
CA SER A 155 2.45 4.08 -13.11
C SER A 155 3.91 4.41 -13.47
N GLU A 156 4.22 4.47 -14.76
CA GLU A 156 5.57 4.86 -15.21
C GLU A 156 5.90 6.31 -14.81
N GLU A 157 4.92 7.22 -14.90
CA GLU A 157 5.07 8.61 -14.45
C GLU A 157 5.46 8.69 -12.98
N ASP A 158 4.81 7.91 -12.11
CA ASP A 158 5.12 7.89 -10.69
C ASP A 158 6.52 7.30 -10.41
N ARG A 159 6.99 6.33 -11.22
CA ARG A 159 8.37 5.81 -11.14
C ARG A 159 9.38 6.88 -11.51
N GLU A 160 9.16 7.56 -12.63
CA GLU A 160 10.02 8.66 -13.07
C GLU A 160 10.07 9.76 -12.01
N HIS A 161 8.93 10.08 -11.38
CA HIS A 161 8.86 11.05 -10.29
C HIS A 161 9.69 10.62 -9.07
N ILE A 162 9.61 9.35 -8.65
CA ILE A 162 10.46 8.81 -7.58
C ILE A 162 11.94 8.93 -7.94
N GLN A 163 12.33 8.46 -9.14
CA GLN A 163 13.73 8.44 -9.58
C GLN A 163 14.33 9.84 -9.74
N LYS A 164 13.50 10.83 -10.06
CA LYS A 164 13.89 12.24 -10.12
C LYS A 164 14.12 12.83 -8.74
N ASN A 165 13.33 12.43 -7.74
CA ASN A 165 13.28 13.05 -6.42
C ASN A 165 14.07 12.31 -5.33
N ILE A 166 14.73 11.21 -5.67
CA ILE A 166 15.59 10.45 -4.76
C ILE A 166 16.91 10.15 -5.48
N LYS A 167 18.01 10.62 -4.90
CA LYS A 167 19.37 10.44 -5.42
C LYS A 167 20.31 9.99 -4.33
N ARG A 168 21.37 9.26 -4.67
CA ARG A 168 22.51 9.10 -3.75
C ARG A 168 23.20 10.44 -3.57
N SER A 169 23.58 10.76 -2.34
CA SER A 169 24.28 12.00 -2.01
C SER A 169 25.75 11.93 -2.42
N LEU A 170 26.29 13.05 -2.88
CA LEU A 170 27.73 13.22 -3.10
C LEU A 170 28.53 13.25 -1.78
N ALA A 171 27.86 13.40 -0.64
CA ALA A 171 28.49 13.32 0.66
C ALA A 171 28.75 11.87 1.12
N ASP A 172 28.19 10.88 0.42
CA ASP A 172 28.38 9.46 0.73
C ASP A 172 29.87 9.11 0.71
N ALA A 173 30.35 8.34 1.69
CA ALA A 173 31.76 7.98 1.81
C ALA A 173 32.31 7.29 0.54
N ARG A 174 31.46 6.62 -0.24
CA ARG A 174 31.84 6.07 -1.55
C ARG A 174 32.16 7.13 -2.59
N PHE A 175 31.54 8.31 -2.50
CA PHE A 175 31.84 9.47 -3.34
C PHE A 175 32.99 10.30 -2.75
N ASN A 176 33.10 10.32 -1.42
CA ASN A 176 34.06 11.11 -0.66
C ASN A 176 35.45 10.48 -0.57
N VAL A 177 35.90 9.87 -1.67
CA VAL A 177 37.33 9.67 -1.86
C VAL A 177 37.87 11.00 -2.38
N PHE A 178 38.30 11.87 -1.45
CA PHE A 178 38.99 13.11 -1.77
C PHE A 178 40.22 12.79 -2.62
N ARG A 179 40.04 12.74 -3.93
CA ARG A 179 41.09 12.53 -4.91
C ARG A 179 41.96 13.78 -4.85
N GLN A 180 43.24 13.63 -4.54
CA GLN A 180 44.17 14.72 -4.76
C GLN A 180 44.26 14.95 -6.27
N ASP A 181 44.34 16.20 -6.74
CA ASP A 181 44.28 16.57 -8.18
C ASP A 181 45.26 15.79 -9.08
N HIS A 182 46.26 15.11 -8.50
CA HIS A 182 47.32 14.40 -9.18
C HIS A 182 47.32 12.88 -8.92
N GLU A 183 46.40 12.39 -8.09
CA GLU A 183 46.37 10.99 -7.66
C GLU A 183 45.73 10.11 -8.75
N SER A 184 46.45 9.08 -9.17
CA SER A 184 45.94 8.04 -10.07
C SER A 184 45.01 7.08 -9.32
N HIS A 185 44.22 6.29 -10.07
CA HIS A 185 43.23 5.39 -9.47
C HIS A 185 43.87 4.32 -8.56
N GLU A 186 44.98 3.73 -8.99
CA GLU A 186 45.70 2.74 -8.17
C GLU A 186 46.30 3.37 -6.91
N GLU A 187 46.71 4.63 -6.96
CA GLU A 187 47.24 5.34 -5.79
C GLU A 187 46.14 5.63 -4.77
N LEU A 188 44.95 6.00 -5.26
CA LEU A 188 43.78 6.24 -4.43
C LEU A 188 43.33 4.96 -3.72
N GLU A 189 43.18 3.84 -4.44
CA GLU A 189 42.82 2.53 -3.87
C GLU A 189 43.91 2.02 -2.90
N ARG A 190 45.18 2.28 -3.19
CA ARG A 190 46.30 1.91 -2.30
C ARG A 190 46.34 2.76 -1.03
N ARG A 191 45.96 4.04 -1.11
CA ARG A 191 45.90 4.96 0.03
C ARG A 191 44.72 4.68 0.94
N THR A 192 43.54 4.43 0.36
CA THR A 192 42.32 4.16 1.15
C THR A 192 42.19 2.70 1.56
N GLY A 193 42.82 1.79 0.82
CA GLY A 193 42.62 0.35 0.99
C GLY A 193 41.25 -0.13 0.49
N GLU A 194 40.47 0.75 -0.15
CA GLU A 194 39.14 0.47 -0.65
C GLU A 194 39.14 0.46 -2.17
N LYS A 195 38.52 -0.57 -2.77
CA LYS A 195 38.23 -0.56 -4.21
C LYS A 195 37.15 0.46 -4.47
N ILE A 196 37.43 1.38 -5.39
CA ILE A 196 36.52 2.49 -5.67
C ILE A 196 35.61 2.06 -6.81
N ASP A 197 34.31 2.10 -6.54
CA ASP A 197 33.31 1.76 -7.53
C ASP A 197 33.06 2.96 -8.46
N TRP A 198 33.87 3.06 -9.52
CA TRP A 198 33.74 4.13 -10.51
C TRP A 198 32.47 4.02 -11.37
N SER A 199 31.69 2.95 -11.22
CA SER A 199 30.35 2.86 -11.83
C SER A 199 29.27 3.53 -10.99
N PHE A 200 29.65 4.18 -9.88
CA PHE A 200 28.72 4.77 -8.93
C PHE A 200 27.86 5.86 -9.59
N ASN A 201 26.62 5.50 -9.83
CA ASN A 201 25.59 6.39 -10.33
C ASN A 201 24.81 6.99 -9.15
N THR A 202 24.60 8.30 -9.18
CA THR A 202 23.72 9.00 -8.23
C THR A 202 22.25 8.61 -8.41
N ASP A 203 21.87 8.07 -9.56
CA ASP A 203 20.51 7.61 -9.82
C ASP A 203 20.16 6.39 -8.98
N VAL A 204 18.96 6.45 -8.41
CA VAL A 204 18.34 5.36 -7.66
C VAL A 204 17.33 4.68 -8.57
N SER A 205 17.48 3.37 -8.79
CA SER A 205 16.46 2.59 -9.50
C SER A 205 15.25 2.35 -8.61
N ILE A 206 14.12 1.96 -9.20
CA ILE A 206 12.92 1.59 -8.45
C ILE A 206 13.18 0.39 -7.51
N GLU A 207 13.96 -0.59 -7.94
CA GLU A 207 14.38 -1.71 -7.08
C GLU A 207 15.13 -1.21 -5.83
N ILE A 208 16.04 -0.24 -5.98
CA ILE A 208 16.80 0.32 -4.86
C ILE A 208 15.88 1.15 -3.96
N PHE A 209 14.98 1.95 -4.53
CA PHE A 209 13.98 2.68 -3.77
C PHE A 209 13.09 1.74 -2.93
N ALA A 210 12.58 0.66 -3.53
CA ALA A 210 11.81 -0.36 -2.82
C ALA A 210 12.60 -0.97 -1.65
N LYS A 211 13.90 -1.24 -1.83
CA LYS A 211 14.79 -1.69 -0.74
C LYS A 211 14.95 -0.65 0.37
N MET A 212 15.09 0.63 0.03
CA MET A 212 15.16 1.72 1.01
C MET A 212 13.89 1.77 1.86
N ILE A 213 12.72 1.77 1.21
CA ILE A 213 11.41 1.80 1.88
C ILE A 213 11.20 0.58 2.77
N ASN A 214 11.55 -0.61 2.28
CA ASN A 214 11.50 -1.83 3.08
C ASN A 214 12.47 -1.78 4.28
N GLU A 215 13.64 -1.16 4.13
CA GLU A 215 14.58 -0.97 5.23
C GLU A 215 14.02 -0.03 6.31
N VAL A 216 13.42 1.10 5.93
CA VAL A 216 12.75 2.01 6.88
C VAL A 216 11.66 1.28 7.66
N ARG A 217 10.86 0.45 6.98
CA ARG A 217 9.88 -0.44 7.61
C ARG A 217 10.52 -1.42 8.60
N ASN A 218 11.67 -2.01 8.26
CA ASN A 218 12.39 -2.94 9.13
C ASN A 218 12.98 -2.25 10.37
N MET A 219 13.56 -1.07 10.21
CA MET A 219 14.07 -0.25 11.31
C MET A 219 12.98 -0.01 12.36
N PHE A 220 11.76 0.33 11.93
CA PHE A 220 10.67 0.46 12.88
C PHE A 220 10.23 -0.89 13.47
N ALA A 221 9.98 -1.89 12.63
CA ALA A 221 9.40 -3.16 13.08
C ALA A 221 10.33 -3.97 14.00
N HIS A 222 11.64 -3.90 13.80
CA HIS A 222 12.63 -4.70 14.54
C HIS A 222 13.39 -3.90 15.59
N GLU A 223 13.62 -2.61 15.35
CA GLU A 223 14.46 -1.78 16.22
C GLU A 223 13.66 -0.68 16.94
N GLY A 224 12.38 -0.51 16.59
CA GLY A 224 11.55 0.59 17.11
C GLY A 224 12.04 1.96 16.65
N ASN A 225 12.85 2.02 15.59
CA ASN A 225 13.43 3.25 15.07
C ASN A 225 12.53 3.85 13.99
N PHE A 226 12.02 5.05 14.26
CA PHE A 226 11.09 5.75 13.38
C PHE A 226 11.48 7.21 13.13
N TRP A 227 12.72 7.60 13.44
CA TRP A 227 13.19 8.98 13.35
C TRP A 227 14.39 9.17 12.44
N ASP A 228 14.94 8.11 11.84
CA ASP A 228 16.13 8.22 10.99
C ASP A 228 15.80 8.50 9.51
N PHE A 229 14.52 8.43 9.13
CA PHE A 229 14.06 8.74 7.79
C PHE A 229 12.98 9.83 7.79
N HIS A 230 13.13 10.80 6.89
CA HIS A 230 12.19 11.90 6.68
C HIS A 230 12.00 12.19 5.19
N PHE A 231 10.75 12.48 4.80
CA PHE A 231 10.43 13.06 3.51
C PHE A 231 10.63 14.58 3.52
N CYS A 232 10.74 15.16 2.33
CA CYS A 232 10.88 16.60 2.17
C CYS A 232 9.57 17.32 2.57
N ASP A 233 9.68 18.37 3.38
CA ASP A 233 8.56 19.23 3.84
C ASP A 233 8.71 20.69 3.32
N GLY A 234 9.35 20.85 2.16
CA GLY A 234 9.60 22.16 1.56
C GLY A 234 10.54 22.11 0.36
N ASP A 235 11.19 23.24 0.06
CA ASP A 235 12.08 23.40 -1.11
C ASP A 235 13.53 22.91 -0.87
N ILE A 236 13.85 22.51 0.36
CA ILE A 236 15.21 22.15 0.77
C ILE A 236 15.34 20.62 0.75
N PRO A 237 16.23 20.05 -0.10
CA PRO A 237 16.48 18.61 -0.10
C PRO A 237 16.96 18.12 1.27
N LEU A 238 16.43 16.98 1.71
CA LEU A 238 16.85 16.33 2.96
C LEU A 238 17.87 15.23 2.70
N MET A 239 18.81 15.05 3.63
CA MET A 239 19.74 13.93 3.61
C MET A 239 19.29 12.86 4.60
N ASN A 240 19.14 11.63 4.13
CA ASN A 240 18.78 10.48 4.94
C ASN A 240 19.90 9.45 4.92
N PHE A 241 20.22 8.90 6.10
CA PHE A 241 21.23 7.86 6.28
C PHE A 241 20.51 6.52 6.42
N LEU A 242 20.86 5.54 5.58
CA LEU A 242 20.28 4.20 5.65
C LEU A 242 21.38 3.15 5.50
N THR A 243 21.28 2.07 6.29
CA THR A 243 22.18 0.93 6.17
C THR A 243 21.49 -0.22 5.44
N LEU A 244 21.74 -0.40 4.14
CA LEU A 244 21.06 -1.41 3.32
C LEU A 244 21.99 -2.11 2.32
N ALA A 245 21.54 -3.26 1.80
CA ALA A 245 22.19 -3.95 0.69
C ALA A 245 21.51 -3.56 -0.63
N GLU A 246 22.11 -2.64 -1.38
CA GLU A 246 21.52 -2.12 -2.62
C GLU A 246 21.62 -3.12 -3.77
N THR A 247 22.75 -3.83 -3.88
CA THR A 247 23.00 -4.79 -4.97
C THR A 247 22.60 -6.20 -4.59
N ARG A 248 22.28 -7.04 -5.59
CA ARG A 248 21.99 -8.46 -5.37
C ARG A 248 23.17 -9.20 -4.74
N GLU A 249 24.40 -8.81 -5.08
CA GLU A 249 25.62 -9.38 -4.50
C GLU A 249 25.76 -9.02 -3.02
N GLN A 250 25.59 -7.74 -2.67
CA GLN A 250 25.57 -7.27 -1.28
C GLN A 250 24.54 -8.03 -0.45
N PHE A 251 23.35 -8.24 -1.02
CA PHE A 251 22.28 -8.99 -0.35
C PHE A 251 22.68 -10.45 -0.11
N LYS A 252 23.23 -11.14 -1.12
CA LYS A 252 23.70 -12.53 -0.99
C LYS A 252 24.82 -12.68 0.05
N LEU A 253 25.73 -11.72 0.09
CA LEU A 253 26.86 -11.71 1.04
C LEU A 253 26.49 -11.14 2.41
N ARG A 254 25.23 -10.71 2.61
CA ARG A 254 24.77 -9.99 3.82
C ARG A 254 25.62 -8.76 4.15
N GLN A 255 26.19 -8.14 3.14
CA GLN A 255 27.00 -6.93 3.26
C GLN A 255 26.08 -5.72 3.16
N ARG A 256 25.75 -5.14 4.32
CA ARG A 256 24.93 -3.92 4.39
C ARG A 256 25.83 -2.70 4.41
N GLN A 257 25.51 -1.78 3.50
CA GLN A 257 26.13 -0.49 3.23
C GLN A 257 25.50 0.65 4.00
N GLU A 258 26.21 1.44 4.82
CA GLU A 258 25.70 2.78 5.13
C GLU A 258 25.71 3.62 3.84
N ARG A 259 24.59 4.31 3.59
CA ARG A 259 24.35 5.14 2.41
C ARG A 259 23.69 6.44 2.78
N ILE A 260 24.06 7.48 2.06
CA ILE A 260 23.44 8.81 2.20
C ILE A 260 22.60 9.07 0.96
N TYR A 261 21.32 9.38 1.15
CA TYR A 261 20.39 9.73 0.08
C TYR A 261 19.93 11.17 0.22
N THR A 262 19.87 11.89 -0.88
CA THR A 262 19.21 13.20 -0.99
C THR A 262 17.78 12.99 -1.48
N ILE A 263 16.81 13.50 -0.74
CA ILE A 263 15.38 13.31 -0.98
C ILE A 263 14.69 14.67 -1.11
N THR A 264 14.04 14.88 -2.25
CA THR A 264 13.08 15.98 -2.47
C THR A 264 11.64 15.47 -2.58
N LEU A 265 11.44 14.15 -2.56
CA LEU A 265 10.13 13.53 -2.58
C LEU A 265 9.38 13.88 -1.29
N THR A 266 8.14 14.36 -1.42
CA THR A 266 7.31 14.68 -0.25
C THR A 266 6.54 13.46 0.23
N TYR A 267 6.05 13.49 1.48
CA TYR A 267 5.16 12.44 1.97
C TYR A 267 3.85 12.39 1.16
N ALA A 268 3.31 13.55 0.77
CA ALA A 268 2.10 13.63 -0.04
C ALA A 268 2.27 12.94 -1.41
N ASP A 269 3.42 13.14 -2.06
CA ASP A 269 3.77 12.42 -3.29
C ASP A 269 3.80 10.91 -3.05
N PHE A 270 4.56 10.48 -2.05
CA PHE A 270 4.72 9.06 -1.74
C PHE A 270 3.38 8.38 -1.42
N ARG A 271 2.56 9.04 -0.59
CA ARG A 271 1.19 8.61 -0.26
C ARG A 271 0.32 8.48 -1.51
N ARG A 272 0.27 9.51 -2.37
CA ARG A 272 -0.50 9.49 -3.62
C ARG A 272 -0.07 8.32 -4.52
N ILE A 273 1.23 8.12 -4.68
CA ILE A 273 1.80 7.04 -5.50
C ILE A 273 1.39 5.67 -4.94
N CYS A 274 1.54 5.48 -3.63
CA CYS A 274 1.14 4.25 -2.96
C CYS A 274 -0.34 3.95 -3.14
N VAL A 275 -1.23 4.92 -2.91
CA VAL A 275 -2.68 4.69 -3.04
C VAL A 275 -3.10 4.38 -4.47
N LYS A 276 -2.57 5.12 -5.46
CA LYS A 276 -2.77 4.80 -6.88
C LYS A 276 -2.27 3.39 -7.21
N GLY A 277 -1.12 3.01 -6.68
CA GLY A 277 -0.57 1.66 -6.83
C GLY A 277 -1.45 0.57 -6.20
N TYR A 278 -2.02 0.82 -5.01
CA TYR A 278 -2.97 -0.11 -4.37
C TYR A 278 -4.22 -0.30 -5.23
N MET A 279 -4.78 0.80 -5.75
CA MET A 279 -5.93 0.72 -6.66
C MET A 279 -5.58 -0.08 -7.93
N GLY A 280 -4.39 0.15 -8.51
CA GLY A 280 -3.88 -0.62 -9.65
C GLY A 280 -3.76 -2.12 -9.35
N PHE A 281 -3.22 -2.46 -8.17
CA PHE A 281 -3.14 -3.84 -7.69
C PHE A 281 -4.52 -4.50 -7.59
N ILE A 282 -5.48 -3.83 -6.97
CA ILE A 282 -6.84 -4.36 -6.74
C ILE A 282 -7.58 -4.52 -8.07
N ARG A 283 -7.48 -3.55 -8.99
CA ARG A 283 -8.06 -3.66 -10.34
C ARG A 283 -7.50 -4.89 -11.09
N LYS A 284 -6.20 -5.13 -10.99
CA LYS A 284 -5.56 -6.30 -11.61
C LYS A 284 -6.05 -7.60 -10.99
N TYR A 285 -6.23 -7.65 -9.67
CA TYR A 285 -6.82 -8.79 -8.98
C TYR A 285 -8.24 -9.07 -9.50
N LEU A 286 -9.10 -8.06 -9.53
CA LEU A 286 -10.47 -8.15 -10.05
C LEU A 286 -10.51 -8.67 -11.50
N ALA A 287 -9.64 -8.15 -12.38
CA ALA A 287 -9.58 -8.56 -13.78
C ALA A 287 -9.18 -10.04 -13.97
N ILE A 288 -8.27 -10.56 -13.14
CA ILE A 288 -7.85 -11.98 -13.22
C ILE A 288 -8.98 -12.89 -12.75
N SER A 289 -9.70 -12.51 -11.71
CA SER A 289 -10.76 -13.32 -11.12
C SER A 289 -12.09 -13.27 -11.89
N THR A 290 -12.20 -12.47 -12.96
CA THR A 290 -13.36 -12.48 -13.87
C THR A 290 -13.23 -13.43 -15.08
N VAL A 291 -12.09 -14.13 -15.22
CA VAL A 291 -11.78 -15.05 -16.33
C VAL A 291 -11.89 -16.50 -15.87
#